data_AF-A0A350I1S7-F1
#
_entry.id   AF-A0A350I1S7-F1
#
_cell.length_a   1.000
_cell.length_b   1.000
_cell.length_c   1.000
_cell.angle_alpha   90.00
_cell.angle_beta   90.00
_cell.angle_gamma   90.00
#
_symmetry.space_group_name_H-M   'P 1'
#
loop_
_entity.id
_entity.type
_entity.pdbx_description
1 polymer ?
#
loop_
_entity_poly.entity_id
_entity_poly.type
_entity_poly.pdbx_seq_one_letter_code
_entity_poly.pdbx_strand_id
1 'polypeptide(L)'
;QKAIDELEPVDRDLLKLERHFYVVDFENVGGLVMPIILEIEYFNGSKETRHYPAEIWRQHSDQVSKLLITREPIRALRVDPHLQTADINLANNVYPPEIQKARFKLSQEKLDKNPMQKAGLGQSDDVEEAGDEAGESNE
;
A
#
# COMPACT_ATOMS: atom_id res chain seq x y z
N GLN A 1 -17.81 32.05 -4.05
CA GLN A 1 -16.72 32.60 -4.88
C GLN A 1 -15.93 33.77 -4.25
N LYS A 2 -16.19 34.22 -3.00
CA LYS A 2 -15.49 35.37 -2.41
C LYS A 2 -13.98 35.20 -2.13
N ALA A 3 -13.48 33.97 -2.04
CA ALA A 3 -12.10 33.71 -1.59
C ALA A 3 -11.01 34.00 -2.64
N ILE A 4 -11.35 34.14 -3.92
CA ILE A 4 -10.37 34.35 -5.00
C ILE A 4 -10.07 35.85 -5.19
N ASP A 5 -10.99 36.72 -4.81
CA ASP A 5 -10.90 38.17 -5.06
C ASP A 5 -10.04 38.92 -4.03
N GLU A 6 -9.76 38.33 -2.85
CA GLU A 6 -8.91 38.90 -1.81
C GLU A 6 -7.41 38.57 -1.98
N LEU A 7 -7.05 37.77 -2.99
CA LEU A 7 -5.65 37.37 -3.21
C LEU A 7 -4.88 38.42 -4.01
N GLU A 8 -3.60 38.60 -3.67
CA GLU A 8 -2.66 39.43 -4.43
C GLU A 8 -2.59 38.96 -5.90
N PRO A 9 -2.32 39.84 -6.87
CA PRO A 9 -2.32 39.49 -8.29
C PRO A 9 -1.35 38.34 -8.63
N VAL A 10 -0.25 38.20 -7.88
CA VAL A 10 0.72 37.10 -8.02
C VAL A 10 0.12 35.74 -7.64
N ASP A 11 -0.66 35.68 -6.57
CA ASP A 11 -1.26 34.44 -6.07
C ASP A 11 -2.36 33.94 -7.02
N ARG A 12 -3.09 34.85 -7.67
CA ARG A 12 -4.08 34.52 -8.70
C ARG A 12 -3.45 33.86 -9.91
N ASP A 13 -2.26 34.30 -10.31
CA ASP A 13 -1.56 33.72 -11.46
C ASP A 13 -0.96 32.35 -11.14
N LEU A 14 -0.55 32.12 -9.89
CA LEU A 14 -0.13 30.79 -9.43
C LEU A 14 -1.28 29.78 -9.42
N LEU A 15 -2.50 30.21 -9.07
CA LEU A 15 -3.70 29.36 -9.09
C LEU A 15 -4.18 28.99 -10.51
N LYS A 16 -3.89 29.83 -11.51
CA LYS A 16 -4.19 29.53 -12.91
C LYS A 16 -3.25 28.47 -13.50
N LEU A 17 -2.11 28.20 -12.85
CA LEU A 17 -1.19 27.17 -13.28
C LEU A 17 -1.70 25.83 -12.75
N GLU A 18 -2.23 24.99 -13.64
CA GLU A 18 -2.63 23.60 -13.35
C GLU A 18 -1.41 22.79 -12.91
N ARG A 19 -1.07 22.88 -11.63
CA ARG A 19 0.03 22.18 -10.98
C ARG A 19 -0.45 21.54 -9.69
N HIS A 20 0.13 20.39 -9.40
CA HIS A 20 -0.11 19.65 -8.17
C HIS A 20 0.99 19.96 -7.16
N PHE A 21 0.57 20.20 -5.92
CA PHE A 21 1.44 20.50 -4.81
C PHE A 21 1.35 19.36 -3.80
N TYR A 22 2.48 18.72 -3.52
CA TYR A 22 2.58 17.64 -2.55
C TYR A 22 3.63 18.00 -1.51
N VAL A 23 3.29 17.90 -0.23
CA VAL A 23 4.26 17.95 0.86
C VAL A 23 4.60 16.52 1.22
N VAL A 24 5.88 16.18 1.14
CA VAL A 24 6.39 14.86 1.51
C VAL A 24 7.25 15.02 2.74
N ASP A 25 6.86 14.32 3.80
CA ASP A 25 7.61 14.28 5.05
C ASP A 25 8.50 13.04 5.06
N PHE A 26 9.77 13.25 5.35
CA PHE A 26 10.77 12.21 5.50
C PHE A 26 11.21 12.16 6.95
N GLU A 27 11.29 10.95 7.49
CA GLU A 27 11.77 10.69 8.84
C GLU A 27 13.07 9.88 8.77
N ASN A 28 14.07 10.30 9.52
CA ASN A 28 15.34 9.60 9.65
C ASN A 28 15.26 8.58 10.78
N VAL A 29 14.91 7.35 10.44
CA VAL A 29 14.85 6.25 11.40
C VAL A 29 16.24 5.62 11.54
N GLY A 30 16.89 5.83 12.69
CA GLY A 30 18.20 5.26 13.00
C GLY A 30 19.32 6.28 13.19
N GLY A 31 19.03 7.58 13.06
CA GLY A 31 19.94 8.67 13.45
C GLY A 31 21.15 8.88 12.54
N LEU A 32 21.27 8.12 11.45
CA LEU A 32 22.31 8.31 10.44
C LEU A 32 21.73 9.14 9.28
N VAL A 33 22.25 10.35 9.08
CA VAL A 33 21.81 11.21 7.97
C VAL A 33 22.22 10.59 6.63
N MET A 34 21.26 10.41 5.74
CA MET A 34 21.46 9.80 4.43
C MET A 34 20.94 10.72 3.31
N PRO A 35 21.57 10.70 2.11
CA PRO A 35 21.00 11.37 0.95
C PRO A 35 19.67 10.72 0.57
N ILE A 36 18.65 11.51 0.25
CA ILE A 36 17.35 11.01 -0.18
C ILE A 36 17.34 10.93 -1.70
N ILE A 37 17.29 9.71 -2.24
CA ILE A 37 17.10 9.46 -3.67
C ILE A 37 15.63 9.13 -3.86
N LEU A 38 14.85 10.06 -4.40
CA LEU A 38 13.41 9.90 -4.54
C LEU A 38 13.05 9.57 -5.98
N GLU A 39 12.45 8.42 -6.23
CA GLU A 39 11.77 8.11 -7.49
C GLU A 39 10.28 8.43 -7.34
N ILE A 40 9.79 9.26 -8.26
CA ILE A 40 8.40 9.69 -8.37
C ILE A 40 7.81 8.94 -9.57
N GLU A 41 6.79 8.12 -9.32
CA GLU A 41 6.01 7.45 -10.36
C GLU A 41 4.72 8.25 -10.59
N TYR A 42 4.48 8.68 -11.82
CA TYR A 42 3.29 9.45 -12.21
C TYR A 42 2.18 8.56 -12.74
N PHE A 43 0.93 9.06 -12.74
CA PHE A 43 -0.21 8.31 -13.30
C PHE A 43 -0.11 8.05 -14.81
N ASN A 44 0.68 8.84 -15.55
CA ASN A 44 0.93 8.61 -16.98
C ASN A 44 1.96 7.48 -17.25
N GLY A 45 2.58 6.93 -16.21
CA GLY A 45 3.64 5.91 -16.30
C GLY A 45 5.06 6.44 -16.42
N SER A 46 5.25 7.77 -16.46
CA SER A 46 6.56 8.40 -16.40
C SER A 46 7.17 8.27 -15.00
N LYS A 47 8.50 8.21 -14.95
CA LYS A 47 9.29 8.15 -13.72
C LYS A 47 10.29 9.27 -13.69
N GLU A 48 10.41 9.95 -12.57
CA GLU A 48 11.38 11.01 -12.34
C GLU A 48 12.19 10.71 -11.07
N THR A 49 13.51 10.75 -11.18
CA THR A 49 14.41 10.57 -10.04
C THR A 49 14.95 11.93 -9.59
N ARG A 50 14.75 12.26 -8.32
CA ARG A 50 15.30 13.45 -7.67
C ARG A 50 16.30 13.06 -6.60
N HIS A 51 17.46 13.68 -6.65
CA HIS A 51 18.52 13.48 -5.67
C HIS A 51 18.56 14.66 -4.71
N TYR A 52 18.36 14.39 -3.43
CA TYR A 52 18.53 15.36 -2.36
C TYR A 52 19.77 15.01 -1.54
N PRO A 53 20.75 15.91 -1.43
CA PRO A 53 21.95 15.67 -0.64
C PRO A 53 21.58 15.60 0.85
N ALA A 54 22.47 15.02 1.66
CA ALA A 54 22.27 14.91 3.11
C ALA A 54 22.21 16.27 3.83
N GLU A 55 22.53 17.39 3.17
CA GLU A 55 22.44 18.73 3.73
C GLU A 55 21.02 19.14 4.16
N ILE A 56 19.99 18.50 3.61
CA ILE A 56 18.60 18.74 3.99
C ILE A 56 18.35 18.49 5.49
N TRP A 57 19.14 17.61 6.11
CA TRP A 57 19.06 17.26 7.52
C TRP A 57 19.74 18.26 8.47
N ARG A 58 20.34 19.34 7.93
CA ARG A 58 21.13 20.28 8.75
C ARG A 58 20.28 21.09 9.73
N GLN A 59 19.05 21.45 9.34
CA GLN A 59 18.14 22.21 10.21
C GLN A 59 17.44 21.28 11.21
N HIS A 60 17.05 20.10 10.75
CA HIS A 60 16.36 19.09 11.53
C HIS A 60 16.90 17.72 11.13
N SER A 61 17.54 17.02 12.07
CA SER A 61 18.17 15.71 11.83
C SER A 61 17.15 14.57 11.71
N ASP A 62 15.98 14.76 12.30
CA ASP A 62 15.01 13.68 12.54
C ASP A 62 13.89 13.70 11.50
N GLN A 63 13.41 14.88 11.11
CA GLN A 63 12.33 15.05 10.15
C GLN A 63 12.65 16.17 9.15
N VAL A 64 12.37 15.92 7.87
CA VAL A 64 12.48 16.92 6.80
C VAL A 64 11.23 16.88 5.92
N SER A 65 10.61 18.05 5.73
CA SER A 65 9.49 18.23 4.81
C SER A 65 9.96 18.81 3.49
N LYS A 66 9.56 18.19 2.36
CA LYS A 66 9.86 18.68 1.02
C LYS A 66 8.60 18.93 0.21
N LEU A 67 8.49 20.13 -0.36
CA LEU A 67 7.47 20.46 -1.33
C LEU A 67 7.86 19.94 -2.73
N LEU A 68 7.00 19.10 -3.30
CA LEU A 68 7.05 18.65 -4.68
C LEU A 68 5.98 19.38 -5.49
N ILE A 69 6.42 20.07 -6.54
CA ILE A 69 5.56 20.74 -7.50
C ILE A 69 5.65 19.94 -8.80
N THR A 70 4.53 19.37 -9.22
CA THR A 70 4.45 18.52 -10.41
C THR A 70 3.33 18.99 -11.32
N ARG A 71 3.47 18.74 -12.63
CA ARG A 71 2.39 19.00 -13.61
C ARG A 71 1.35 17.89 -13.61
N GLU A 72 1.79 16.68 -13.32
CA GLU A 72 0.96 15.49 -13.31
C GLU A 72 0.81 14.94 -11.90
N PRO A 73 -0.28 14.22 -11.61
CA PRO A 73 -0.50 13.64 -10.31
C PRO A 73 0.48 12.49 -10.03
N ILE A 74 0.94 12.42 -8.78
CA ILE A 74 1.87 11.38 -8.30
C ILE A 74 1.07 10.12 -7.95
N ARG A 75 1.51 8.96 -8.46
CA ARG A 75 0.97 7.64 -8.16
C ARG A 75 1.67 7.00 -6.96
N ALA A 76 3.00 6.99 -6.98
CA ALA A 76 3.81 6.36 -5.95
C ALA A 76 5.15 7.09 -5.78
N LEU A 77 5.70 7.01 -4.58
CA LEU A 77 7.01 7.52 -4.20
C LEU A 77 7.84 6.35 -3.69
N ARG A 78 9.07 6.23 -4.17
CA ARG A 78 10.03 5.25 -3.68
C ARG A 78 11.32 5.94 -3.28
N VAL A 79 11.75 5.71 -2.04
CA VAL A 79 13.05 6.14 -1.53
C VAL A 79 14.07 5.06 -1.88
N ASP A 80 15.16 5.48 -2.50
CA ASP A 80 16.29 4.66 -2.91
C ASP A 80 15.94 3.40 -3.73
N PRO A 81 15.37 3.56 -4.95
CA PRO A 81 15.04 2.43 -5.82
C PRO A 81 16.27 1.63 -6.29
N HIS A 82 17.47 2.23 -6.24
CA HIS A 82 18.72 1.61 -6.68
C HIS A 82 19.50 0.98 -5.52
N LEU A 83 18.98 1.00 -4.30
CA LEU A 83 19.62 0.46 -3.10
C LEU A 83 21.06 0.95 -2.90
N GLN A 84 21.27 2.25 -3.11
CA GLN A 84 22.58 2.89 -2.90
C GLN A 84 22.88 3.09 -1.41
N THR A 85 21.85 3.10 -0.58
CA THR A 85 21.91 3.31 0.85
C THR A 85 21.81 1.96 1.58
N ALA A 86 22.58 1.81 2.65
CA ALA A 86 22.67 0.56 3.41
C ALA A 86 21.53 0.45 4.44
N ASP A 87 20.27 0.60 4.01
CA ASP A 87 19.09 0.46 4.86
C ASP A 87 18.72 -1.02 5.06
N ILE A 88 18.26 -1.35 6.26
CA ILE A 88 17.80 -2.69 6.64
C ILE A 88 16.34 -2.92 6.25
N ASN A 89 15.52 -1.88 6.19
CA ASN A 89 14.10 -1.98 5.92
C ASN A 89 13.78 -1.35 4.57
N LEU A 90 13.31 -2.16 3.62
CA LEU A 90 12.88 -1.65 2.31
C LEU A 90 11.36 -1.42 2.26
N ALA A 91 10.62 -1.90 3.25
CA ALA A 91 9.16 -1.85 3.25
C ALA A 91 8.63 -0.45 3.58
N ASN A 92 9.37 0.32 4.39
CA ASN A 92 9.07 1.71 4.76
C ASN A 92 9.50 2.72 3.68
N ASN A 93 10.24 2.30 2.67
CA ASN A 93 10.77 3.18 1.61
C ASN A 93 9.78 3.41 0.46
N VAL A 94 8.54 2.89 0.56
CA VAL A 94 7.53 3.01 -0.49
C VAL A 94 6.26 3.65 0.05
N TYR A 95 5.76 4.66 -0.66
CA TYR A 95 4.46 5.27 -0.43
C TYR A 95 3.61 5.21 -1.71
N PRO A 96 2.35 4.76 -1.65
CA PRO A 96 1.69 4.13 -0.50
C PRO A 96 2.35 2.82 -0.05
N PRO A 97 2.25 2.42 1.23
CA PRO A 97 2.85 1.19 1.72
C PRO A 97 2.29 -0.05 0.99
N GLU A 98 3.18 -0.87 0.44
CA GLU A 98 2.81 -2.12 -0.23
C GLU A 98 2.90 -3.30 0.74
N ILE A 99 1.88 -4.17 0.76
CA ILE A 99 1.92 -5.41 1.56
C ILE A 99 2.87 -6.39 0.88
N GLN A 100 4.06 -6.56 1.47
CA GLN A 100 5.01 -7.55 0.99
C GLN A 100 4.43 -8.96 1.17
N LYS A 101 4.55 -9.78 0.13
CA LYS A 101 4.12 -11.18 0.18
C LYS A 101 4.99 -11.91 1.20
N ALA A 102 4.38 -12.48 2.23
CA ALA A 102 5.08 -13.31 3.20
C ALA A 102 5.80 -14.46 2.48
N ARG A 103 7.06 -14.72 2.87
CA ARG A 103 7.86 -15.81 2.27
C ARG A 103 7.24 -17.19 2.53
N PHE A 104 6.50 -17.32 3.62
CA PHE A 104 5.80 -18.54 3.99
C PHE A 104 4.31 -18.40 3.69
N LYS A 105 3.79 -19.30 2.85
CA LYS A 105 2.36 -19.50 2.72
C LYS A 105 1.97 -20.53 3.76
N LEU A 106 1.03 -20.19 4.64
CA LEU A 106 0.40 -21.16 5.52
C LEU A 106 -0.43 -22.12 4.64
N SER A 107 0.21 -23.16 4.11
CA SER A 107 -0.51 -24.27 3.51
C SER A 107 -1.13 -25.05 4.66
N GLN A 108 -2.46 -25.00 4.78
CA GLN A 108 -3.15 -26.00 5.59
C GLN A 108 -2.79 -27.36 4.98
N GLU A 109 -2.08 -28.20 5.74
CA GLU A 109 -1.92 -29.59 5.37
C GLU A 109 -3.32 -30.18 5.26
N LYS A 110 -3.75 -30.49 4.03
CA LYS A 110 -4.93 -31.33 3.87
C LYS A 110 -4.56 -32.66 4.50
N LEU A 111 -5.16 -32.96 5.64
CA LEU A 111 -5.15 -34.30 6.19
C LEU A 111 -5.64 -35.24 5.10
N ASP A 112 -4.73 -36.03 4.54
CA ASP A 112 -5.09 -37.04 3.57
C ASP A 112 -6.10 -37.98 4.23
N LYS A 113 -7.26 -38.16 3.58
CA LYS A 113 -8.27 -39.09 4.09
C LYS A 113 -7.64 -40.47 4.22
N ASN A 114 -7.85 -41.11 5.38
CA ASN A 114 -7.41 -42.48 5.63
C ASN A 114 -8.00 -43.42 4.55
N PRO A 115 -7.32 -44.52 4.18
CA PRO A 115 -7.74 -45.41 3.10
C PRO A 115 -9.17 -45.94 3.27
N MET A 116 -9.61 -46.15 4.52
CA MET A 116 -10.97 -46.60 4.85
C MET A 116 -12.05 -45.56 4.51
N GLN A 117 -11.74 -44.26 4.67
CA GLN A 117 -12.62 -43.15 4.29
C GLN A 117 -12.59 -42.88 2.78
N LYS A 118 -11.46 -43.16 2.11
CA LYS A 118 -11.36 -43.12 0.63
C LYS A 118 -12.15 -44.27 -0.02
N ALA A 119 -12.23 -45.42 0.65
CA ALA A 119 -12.98 -46.58 0.22
C ALA A 119 -14.50 -46.51 0.54
N GLY A 120 -14.97 -45.45 1.21
CA GLY A 120 -16.40 -45.28 1.53
C GLY A 120 -16.94 -46.23 2.60
N LEU A 121 -16.09 -47.01 3.27
CA LEU A 121 -16.45 -48.09 4.21
C LEU A 121 -16.90 -47.60 5.60
N GLY A 122 -17.59 -46.46 5.65
CA GLY A 122 -18.10 -45.84 6.88
C GLY A 122 -19.35 -44.99 6.68
N GLN A 123 -19.95 -44.97 5.48
CA GLN A 123 -21.36 -44.65 5.36
C GLN A 123 -22.11 -45.90 5.82
N SER A 124 -22.59 -45.91 7.06
CA SER A 124 -23.65 -46.84 7.44
C SER A 124 -24.91 -46.38 6.71
N ASP A 125 -25.23 -47.11 5.63
CA ASP A 125 -26.53 -47.08 4.98
C ASP A 125 -27.56 -47.63 5.98
N ASP A 126 -28.12 -46.78 6.82
CA ASP A 126 -29.29 -47.11 7.64
C ASP A 126 -30.02 -45.82 7.98
N VAL A 127 -31.00 -45.42 7.14
CA VAL A 127 -32.42 -45.30 7.52
C VAL A 127 -33.25 -45.29 6.23
N GLU A 128 -33.56 -46.47 5.69
CA GLU A 128 -34.84 -46.72 5.01
C GLU A 128 -35.48 -47.95 5.68
N GLU A 129 -36.53 -47.74 6.50
CA GLU A 129 -37.87 -48.30 6.24
C GLU A 129 -38.90 -47.94 7.33
N ALA A 130 -40.03 -47.40 6.84
CA ALA A 130 -41.42 -47.60 7.25
C ALA A 130 -41.97 -47.11 8.62
N GLY A 131 -42.99 -46.26 8.53
CA GLY A 131 -43.96 -45.95 9.59
C GLY A 131 -45.09 -45.05 9.06
N ASP A 132 -46.20 -45.68 8.71
CA ASP A 132 -47.42 -45.16 8.08
C ASP A 132 -48.32 -44.34 9.03
N GLU A 133 -49.22 -43.54 8.42
CA GLU A 133 -50.46 -42.92 8.92
C GLU A 133 -50.49 -41.95 10.14
N ALA A 134 -50.82 -40.67 9.90
CA ALA A 134 -52.07 -39.99 10.31
C ALA A 134 -51.95 -38.47 10.14
N GLY A 135 -53.01 -37.83 9.62
CA GLY A 135 -53.00 -36.47 9.07
C GLY A 135 -53.30 -35.31 10.02
N GLU A 136 -53.18 -34.11 9.47
CA GLU A 136 -53.96 -32.87 9.73
C GLU A 136 -53.45 -31.82 8.72
N SER A 137 -54.19 -31.50 7.65
CA SER A 137 -54.96 -30.24 7.50
C SER A 137 -54.26 -28.98 8.03
N ASN A 138 -53.81 -28.08 7.15
CA ASN A 138 -54.61 -26.96 6.62
C ASN A 138 -53.75 -26.00 5.78
N GLU A 139 -54.46 -25.35 4.84
CA GLU A 139 -54.26 -24.03 4.19
C GLU A 139 -52.93 -23.26 4.32
#